data_AF-A0A973JAB1-F1
#
_entry.id   AF-A0A973JAB1-F1
#
_cell.length_a   1.000
_cell.length_b   1.000
_cell.length_c   1.000
_cell.angle_alpha   90.00
_cell.angle_beta   90.00
_cell.angle_gamma   90.00
#
_symmetry.space_group_name_H-M   'P 1'
#
loop_
_entity.id
_entity.type
_entity.pdbx_description
1 polymer ?
#
loop_
_entity_poly.entity_id
_entity_poly.type
_entity_poly.pdbx_seq_one_letter_code
_entity_poly.pdbx_strand_id
1 'polypeptide(L)' 'MWPLVRQARYLGRYREIAQVLVGHGFGYIVEQLGLISLLSLPRRVVLRVPPSPPLSSAERLREALIALGPTFVKLGQA' A
#
# COMPACT_ATOMS: atom_id res chain seq x y z
N MET A 1 30.87 -10.16 -0.13
CA MET A 1 29.90 -9.21 -0.73
C MET A 1 28.51 -9.82 -0.70
N TRP A 2 27.68 -9.65 0.34
CA TRP A 2 26.28 -10.06 0.22
C TRP A 2 25.25 -9.28 1.09
N PRO A 3 25.28 -7.94 1.12
CA PRO A 3 24.22 -7.14 1.75
C PRO A 3 22.91 -7.08 0.93
N LEU A 4 22.93 -7.49 -0.34
CA LEU A 4 21.81 -7.26 -1.29
C LEU A 4 20.66 -8.28 -1.19
N VAL A 5 20.92 -9.54 -0.83
CA VAL A 5 19.83 -10.55 -0.76
C VAL A 5 18.92 -10.34 0.46
N ARG A 6 19.39 -9.65 1.50
CA ARG A 6 18.52 -9.29 2.64
C ARG A 6 17.44 -8.27 2.23
N GLN A 7 17.74 -7.37 1.30
CA GLN A 7 16.79 -6.38 0.76
C GLN A 7 15.76 -7.02 -0.20
N ALA A 8 16.19 -7.97 -1.03
CA ALA A 8 15.30 -8.68 -1.95
C ALA A 8 14.18 -9.45 -1.23
N ARG A 9 14.44 -9.91 0.00
CA ARG A 9 13.43 -10.60 0.84
C ARG A 9 12.17 -9.77 1.10
N TYR A 10 12.29 -8.44 1.16
CA TYR A 10 11.18 -7.56 1.50
C TYR A 10 10.41 -7.06 0.27
N LEU A 11 10.91 -7.31 -0.95
CA LEU A 11 10.28 -6.83 -2.18
C LEU A 11 8.85 -7.36 -2.32
N GLY A 12 8.64 -8.64 -2.00
CA GLY A 12 7.31 -9.25 -1.97
C GLY A 12 6.37 -8.55 -0.99
N ARG A 13 6.87 -8.23 0.21
CA ARG A 13 6.09 -7.53 1.24
C ARG A 13 5.77 -6.09 0.82
N TYR A 14 6.71 -5.36 0.22
CA TYR A 14 6.46 -4.01 -0.26
C TYR A 14 5.46 -3.97 -1.42
N ARG A 15 5.52 -4.96 -2.32
CA ARG A 15 4.52 -5.12 -3.37
C ARG A 15 3.13 -5.37 -2.79
N GLU A 16 3.02 -6.24 -1.80
CA GLU A 16 1.75 -6.51 -1.09
C GLU A 16 1.21 -5.24 -0.42
N ILE A 17 2.07 -4.49 0.28
CA ILE A 17 1.70 -3.20 0.90
C ILE A 17 1.16 -2.24 -0.15
N ALA A 18 1.88 -2.07 -1.25
CA ALA A 18 1.48 -1.20 -2.35
C ALA A 18 0.15 -1.64 -2.98
N GLN A 19 -0.07 -2.94 -3.17
CA GLN A 19 -1.32 -3.47 -3.72
C GLN A 19 -2.51 -3.19 -2.81
N VAL A 20 -2.38 -3.42 -1.50
CA VAL A 20 -3.47 -3.16 -0.55
C VAL A 20 -3.81 -1.67 -0.50
N LEU A 21 -2.79 -0.80 -0.45
CA LEU A 21 -3.00 0.65 -0.44
C LEU A 21 -3.68 1.15 -1.72
N VAL A 22 -3.24 0.70 -2.90
CA VAL A 22 -3.87 1.05 -4.17
C VAL A 22 -5.33 0.57 -4.22
N GLY A 23 -5.61 -0.66 -3.76
CA GLY A 23 -6.96 -1.22 -3.72
C GLY A 23 -7.94 -0.39 -2.87
N HIS A 24 -7.44 0.31 -1.85
CA HIS A 24 -8.22 1.18 -0.97
C HIS A 24 -8.21 2.67 -1.40
N GLY A 25 -7.63 2.98 -2.57
CA GLY A 25 -7.57 4.33 -3.13
C GLY A 25 -6.45 5.21 -2.58
N PHE A 26 -5.43 4.62 -1.94
CA PHE A 26 -4.24 5.32 -1.43
C PHE A 26 -3.06 5.28 -2.40
N GLY A 27 -3.34 5.27 -3.71
CA GLY A 27 -2.29 5.29 -4.74
C GLY A 27 -1.33 6.47 -4.63
N TYR A 28 -1.80 7.63 -4.16
CA TYR A 28 -0.94 8.77 -3.88
C TYR A 28 0.11 8.47 -2.80
N ILE A 29 -0.24 7.72 -1.74
CA ILE A 29 0.73 7.31 -0.71
C ILE A 29 1.76 6.37 -1.31
N VAL A 30 1.33 5.43 -2.14
CA VAL A 30 2.22 4.50 -2.87
C VAL A 30 3.18 5.25 -3.79
N GLU A 31 2.74 6.35 -4.39
CA GLU A 31 3.59 7.26 -5.16
C GLU A 31 4.65 7.96 -4.31
N GLN A 32 4.24 8.58 -3.20
CA GLN A 32 5.15 9.30 -2.31
C GLN A 32 6.22 8.37 -1.71
N LEU A 33 5.88 7.10 -1.48
CA LEU A 33 6.80 6.09 -0.99
C LEU A 33 7.70 5.48 -2.09
N GLY A 34 7.53 5.87 -3.36
CA GLY A 34 8.30 5.33 -4.49
C GLY A 34 8.00 3.86 -4.82
N LEU A 35 6.87 3.32 -4.34
CA LEU A 35 6.51 1.90 -4.48
C LEU A 35 5.77 1.58 -5.78
N ILE A 36 5.48 2.58 -6.61
CA ILE A 36 4.80 2.39 -7.91
C ILE A 36 5.55 1.40 -8.80
N SER A 37 6.88 1.44 -8.81
CA SER A 37 7.71 0.56 -9.65
C SER A 37 7.58 -0.93 -9.29
N LEU A 38 7.09 -1.25 -8.08
CA LEU A 38 6.86 -2.61 -7.63
C LEU A 38 5.52 -3.19 -8.10
N LEU A 39 4.65 -2.34 -8.64
CA LEU A 39 3.36 -2.73 -9.19
C LEU A 39 3.46 -2.93 -10.71
N SER A 40 2.88 -4.01 -11.21
CA SER A 40 2.72 -4.25 -12.65
C SER A 40 1.52 -3.50 -13.23
N LEU A 41 1.25 -2.27 -12.75
CA LEU A 41 0.08 -1.45 -13.10
C LEU A 41 0.52 -0.11 -13.69
N PRO A 42 -0.20 0.44 -14.69
CA PRO A 42 0.05 1.78 -15.18
C PRO A 42 -0.14 2.83 -14.08
N ARG A 43 0.72 3.86 -14.02
CA ARG A 43 0.64 4.97 -13.03
C ARG A 43 -0.75 5.60 -12.94
N ARG A 44 -1.43 5.79 -14.08
CA ARG A 44 -2.81 6.32 -14.15
C ARG A 44 -3.85 5.46 -13.41
N VAL A 45 -3.62 4.15 -13.33
CA VAL A 45 -4.51 3.21 -12.62
C VAL A 45 -4.24 3.27 -11.13
N VAL A 46 -2.96 3.31 -10.73
CA VAL A 46 -2.54 3.45 -9.34
C VAL A 46 -3.11 4.73 -8.73
N LEU A 47 -2.99 5.86 -9.43
CA LEU A 47 -3.43 7.17 -8.95
C LEU A 47 -4.92 7.46 -9.15
N ARG A 48 -5.70 6.47 -9.62
CA ARG A 48 -7.12 6.66 -9.86
C ARG A 48 -7.85 6.83 -8.53
N VAL A 49 -8.42 8.01 -8.32
CA VAL A 49 -9.35 8.24 -7.21
C VAL A 49 -10.75 7.81 -7.67
N PRO A 50 -11.41 6.85 -7.01
CA PRO A 50 -12.80 6.52 -7.31
C PRO A 50 -13.70 7.72 -7.02
N PRO A 51 -14.69 8.03 -7.87
CA PRO A 51 -15.65 9.10 -7.61
C PRO A 51 -16.52 8.71 -6.42
N SER A 52 -16.51 9.55 -5.37
CA SER A 52 -17.29 9.40 -4.13
C SER A 52 -17.29 7.96 -3.56
N PRO A 53 -16.15 7.50 -3.00
CA PRO A 53 -16.12 6.18 -2.37
C PRO A 53 -17.16 6.08 -1.25
N PRO A 54 -17.81 4.91 -1.07
CA PRO A 54 -18.86 4.72 -0.07
C PRO A 54 -18.37 4.84 1.37
N LEU A 55 -17.05 4.69 1.57
CA LEU A 55 -16.37 4.82 2.84
C LEU A 55 -15.56 6.12 2.86
N SER A 56 -15.49 6.77 4.02
CA SER A 56 -14.56 7.86 4.30
C SER A 56 -13.10 7.43 4.12
N SER A 57 -12.18 8.40 4.01
CA SER A 57 -10.75 8.12 3.95
C SER A 57 -10.25 7.36 5.19
N ALA A 58 -10.76 7.69 6.38
CA ALA A 58 -10.39 7.02 7.62
C ALA A 58 -10.83 5.55 7.64
N GLU A 59 -12.05 5.26 7.20
CA GLU A 59 -12.56 3.89 7.13
C GLU A 59 -11.78 3.04 6.12
N ARG A 60 -11.48 3.58 4.93
CA ARG A 60 -10.64 2.88 3.96
C ARG A 60 -9.23 2.63 4.49
N LEU A 61 -8.68 3.57 5.26
CA LEU A 61 -7.37 3.40 5.88
C LEU A 61 -7.42 2.29 6.93
N ARG A 62 -8.46 2.25 7.77
CA ARG A 62 -8.67 1.17 8.74
C ARG A 62 -8.76 -0.19 8.04
N GLU A 63 -9.57 -0.32 6.99
CA GLU A 63 -9.68 -1.56 6.22
C GLU A 63 -8.35 -1.96 5.57
N ALA A 64 -7.59 -1.00 5.02
CA ALA A 64 -6.26 -1.25 4.48
C ALA A 64 -5.29 -1.77 5.56
N LEU A 65 -5.27 -1.16 6.75
CA LEU A 65 -4.42 -1.59 7.87
C LEU A 65 -4.82 -2.98 8.40
N ILE A 66 -6.12 -3.30 8.47
CA ILE A 66 -6.60 -4.63 8.83
C ILE A 66 -6.15 -5.67 7.78
N ALA A 67 -6.30 -5.37 6.50
CA ALA A 67 -5.88 -6.24 5.40
C ALA A 67 -4.37 -6.49 5.37
N LEU A 68 -3.55 -5.52 5.79
CA LEU A 68 -2.11 -5.68 5.95
C LEU A 68 -1.70 -6.54 7.14
N GLY A 69 -2.64 -6.89 8.02
CA GLY A 69 -2.46 -7.80 9.14
C GLY A 69 -2.13 -7.14 10.48
N PRO A 70 -1.95 -7.94 11.54
CA PRO A 70 -1.96 -7.49 12.93
C PRO A 70 -0.84 -6.49 13.28
N THR A 71 0.26 -6.46 12.53
CA THR A 71 1.32 -5.46 12.73
C THR A 71 0.85 -4.04 12.43
N PHE A 72 -0.06 -3.87 11.48
CA PHE A 72 -0.56 -2.57 11.04
C PHE A 72 -1.77 -2.11 11.87
N VAL A 73 -2.52 -3.05 12.45
CA VAL A 73 -3.58 -2.74 13.43
C VAL A 73 -3.02 -1.99 14.64
N LYS A 74 -1.80 -2.34 15.09
CA LYS A 74 -1.13 -1.65 16.21
C LYS A 74 -0.81 -0.19 15.93
N LEU A 75 -0.66 0.22 14.66
CA LEU A 75 -0.44 1.63 14.30
C LEU A 75 -1.69 2.49 14.51
N GLY A 76 -2.89 1.89 14.52
CA GLY A 76 -4.13 2.59 14.85
C GLY A 76 -4.48 2.54 16.34
N GLN A 77 -3.71 1.81 17.16
CA GLN A 77 -3.90 1.67 18.59
C GLN A 77 -2.95 2.54 19.42
N ALA A 78 -1.91 3.09 18.79
CA ALA A 78 -0.90 3.94 19.42
C ALA A 78 -1.26 5.42 19.32
#